data_AF-A0A8T6I3R5-F1
#
_entry.id   AF-A0A8T6I3R5-F1
#
_cell.length_a   1.000
_cell.length_b   1.000
_cell.length_c   1.000
_cell.angle_alpha   90.00
_cell.angle_beta   90.00
_cell.angle_gamma   90.00
#
_symmetry.space_group_name_H-M   'P 1'
#
loop_
_entity.id
_entity.type
_entity.pdbx_description
1 polymer ?
#
loop_
_entity_poly.entity_id
_entity_poly.type
_entity_poly.pdbx_seq_one_letter_code
_entity_poly.pdbx_strand_id
1 'polypeptide(L)' 'MVIRQGRFDMCTPPSTAFTFQAAVPHADLRIVENASHMPTEHNLLREIVRAGDELHDLLTR' A
#
# COMPACT_ATOMS: atom_id res chain seq x y z
N MET A 1 -5.40 -1.89 9.20
CA MET A 1 -5.38 -1.00 8.02
C MET A 1 -4.18 -1.36 7.18
N VAL A 2 -4.34 -1.47 5.86
CA VAL A 2 -3.28 -1.87 4.93
C VAL A 2 -2.96 -0.68 4.02
N ILE A 3 -1.67 -0.38 3.82
CA ILE A 3 -1.19 0.71 2.98
C ILE A 3 -0.18 0.15 1.97
N ARG A 4 -0.44 0.35 0.68
CA ARG A 4 0.49 0.06 -0.42
C ARG A 4 0.82 1.39 -1.09
N GLN A 5 2.10 1.77 -1.06
CA GLN A 5 2.56 3.06 -1.56
C GLN A 5 3.67 2.84 -2.59
N GLY A 6 3.50 3.35 -3.81
CA GLY A 6 4.56 3.29 -4.81
C GLY A 6 5.78 4.12 -4.40
N ARG A 7 6.98 3.56 -4.58
CA ARG A 7 8.25 4.20 -4.25
C ARG A 7 8.46 5.54 -4.98
N PHE A 8 7.96 5.64 -6.20
CA PHE A 8 8.12 6.79 -7.09
C PHE A 8 6.80 7.55 -7.32
N ASP A 9 5.88 7.48 -6.37
CA ASP A 9 4.67 8.30 -6.40
C ASP A 9 5.04 9.78 -6.26
N MET A 10 4.72 10.58 -7.27
CA MET A 10 4.97 12.03 -7.29
C MET A 10 3.74 12.86 -6.90
N CYS A 11 2.54 12.26 -6.94
CA CYS A 11 1.29 12.92 -6.59
C CYS A 11 1.08 12.89 -5.07
N THR A 12 1.36 11.75 -4.46
CA THR A 12 1.32 11.51 -3.01
C THR A 12 2.60 10.81 -2.55
N PRO A 13 3.70 11.55 -2.30
CA PRO A 13 5.00 10.96 -2.05
C PRO A 13 5.06 10.03 -0.83
N PRO A 14 5.97 9.03 -0.80
CA PRO A 14 6.10 8.08 0.32
C PRO A 14 6.29 8.71 1.70
N SER A 15 6.84 9.93 1.77
CA SER A 15 6.94 10.68 3.03
C SER A 15 5.61 10.84 3.74
N THR A 16 4.51 11.00 3.01
CA THR A 16 3.16 11.09 3.57
C THR A 16 2.72 9.76 4.17
N ALA A 17 3.00 8.64 3.48
CA ALA A 17 2.68 7.31 3.98
C ALA A 17 3.48 6.96 5.25
N PHE A 18 4.77 7.31 5.30
CA PHE A 18 5.59 7.14 6.51
C PHE A 18 5.08 8.01 7.66
N THR A 19 4.76 9.28 7.39
CA THR A 19 4.19 10.19 8.39
C THR A 19 2.87 9.64 8.94
N PHE A 20 2.01 9.10 8.08
CA PHE A 20 0.77 8.46 8.49
C PHE A 20 1.02 7.22 9.36
N GLN A 21 1.94 6.33 8.98
CA GLN A 21 2.26 5.15 9.77
C GLN A 21 2.82 5.51 11.16
N ALA A 22 3.61 6.58 11.26
CA ALA A 22 4.09 7.07 12.55
C ALA A 22 2.93 7.47 13.49
N ALA A 23 1.84 8.02 12.94
CA ALA A 23 0.62 8.34 13.69
C ALA A 23 -0.32 7.14 13.89
N VAL A 24 -0.24 6.12 13.02
CA VAL A 24 -1.07 4.92 13.05
C VAL A 24 -0.17 3.67 13.05
N PRO A 25 0.50 3.33 14.18
CA PRO A 25 1.58 2.34 14.20
C PRO A 25 1.14 0.91 13.87
N HIS A 26 -0.15 0.61 13.99
CA HIS A 26 -0.74 -0.68 13.66
C HIS A 26 -1.11 -0.81 12.17
N ALA A 27 -0.89 0.22 11.35
CA ALA A 27 -1.05 0.14 9.91
C ALA A 27 0.12 -0.63 9.28
N ASP A 28 -0.19 -1.60 8.42
CA ASP A 28 0.79 -2.32 7.62
C ASP A 28 1.15 -1.48 6.38
N LEU A 29 2.28 -0.77 6.46
CA LEU A 29 2.83 -0.02 5.34
C LEU A 29 3.82 -0.87 4.56
N ARG A 30 3.57 -0.99 3.25
CA ARG A 30 4.52 -1.56 2.30
C ARG A 30 4.81 -0.55 1.19
N ILE A 31 6.08 -0.16 1.09
CA ILE A 31 6.59 0.58 -0.06
C ILE A 31 6.79 -0.41 -1.21
N VAL A 32 6.14 -0.14 -2.35
CA VAL A 32 6.16 -0.99 -3.53
C VAL A 32 7.25 -0.49 -4.48
N GLU A 33 8.29 -1.30 -4.65
CA GLU A 33 9.39 -1.01 -5.57
C GLU A 33 8.94 -1.02 -7.03
N ASN A 34 9.58 -0.19 -7.87
CA ASN A 34 9.22 -0.01 -9.28
C ASN A 34 7.72 0.27 -9.50
N ALA A 35 7.12 1.11 -8.65
CA ALA A 35 5.75 1.59 -8.75
C ALA A 35 5.67 3.09 -8.42
N SER A 36 4.71 3.78 -9.04
CA SER A 36 4.38 5.18 -8.83
C SER A 36 2.99 5.32 -8.20
N HIS A 37 2.20 6.29 -8.66
CA HIS A 37 0.92 6.68 -8.08
C HIS A 37 -0.27 5.81 -8.49
N MET A 38 -0.27 5.28 -9.72
CA MET A 38 -1.48 4.75 -10.32
C MET A 38 -1.75 3.32 -9.83
N PRO A 39 -2.96 3.02 -9.33
CA PRO A 39 -3.27 1.70 -8.77
C PRO A 39 -3.21 0.57 -9.80
N THR A 40 -3.26 0.91 -11.09
CA THR A 40 -3.17 -0.03 -12.22
C THR A 40 -1.73 -0.33 -12.67
N GLU A 41 -0.72 0.28 -12.03
CA GLU A 41 0.67 -0.06 -12.32
C GLU A 41 0.97 -1.50 -11.93
N HIS A 42 1.75 -2.20 -12.75
CA HIS A 42 1.91 -3.64 -12.66
C HIS A 42 2.30 -4.15 -11.25
N ASN A 43 3.24 -3.48 -10.58
CA ASN A 43 3.66 -3.87 -9.22
C ASN A 43 2.66 -3.45 -8.14
N LEU A 44 2.09 -2.24 -8.24
CA LEU A 44 1.15 -1.73 -7.24
C LEU A 44 -0.18 -2.50 -7.30
N LEU A 45 -0.68 -2.79 -8.50
CA LEU A 45 -1.87 -3.60 -8.73
C LEU A 45 -1.75 -4.98 -8.09
N ARG A 46 -0.61 -5.66 -8.27
CA ARG A 46 -0.36 -6.97 -7.65
C ARG A 46 -0.45 -6.91 -6.12
N GLU A 47 0.09 -5.85 -5.52
CA GLU A 47 0.04 -5.66 -4.06
C GLU A 47 -1.36 -5.26 -3.56
N ILE A 48 -2.14 -4.53 -4.36
CA ILE A 48 -3.54 -4.20 -4.06
C ILE A 48 -4.41 -5.46 -4.09
N VAL A 49 -4.29 -6.30 -5.14
CA VAL A 49 -5.05 -7.56 -5.23
C VAL A 49 -4.69 -8.47 -4.06
N ARG A 50 -3.40 -8.65 -3.77
CA ARG A 50 -2.93 -9.43 -2.63
C ARG A 50 -3.50 -8.93 -1.30
N ALA A 51 -3.50 -7.61 -1.07
CA ALA A 51 -4.09 -7.03 0.13
C ALA A 51 -5.61 -7.29 0.21
N GLY A 52 -6.29 -7.31 -0.92
CA GLY A 52 -7.69 -7.70 -1.03
C GLY A 52 -7.94 -9.16 -0.65
N ASP A 53 -7.11 -10.07 -1.16
CA ASP A 53 -7.18 -11.51 -0.82
C ASP A 53 -6.91 -11.73 0.68
N GLU A 54 -5.88 -11.09 1.24
CA GLU A 54 -5.57 -11.16 2.68
C GLU A 54 -6.73 -10.63 3.55
N LEU A 55 -7.40 -9.57 3.10
CA LEU A 55 -8.59 -9.04 3.78
C LEU A 55 -9.79 -9.99 3.67
N HIS A 56 -10.03 -10.56 2.49
CA HIS A 56 -11.09 -11.54 2.27
C HIS A 56 -10.93 -12.74 3.21
N ASP A 57 -9.72 -13.29 3.27
CA ASP A 57 -9.35 -14.38 4.16
C ASP A 57 -9.58 -14.03 5.62
N LEU A 58 -9.23 -12.81 6.06
CA LEU A 58 -9.44 -12.38 7.44
C LEU A 58 -10.93 -12.31 7.82
N LEU A 59 -11.79 -11.94 6.87
CA LEU A 59 -13.22 -11.72 7.12
C LEU A 59 -14.08 -12.99 6.97
N THR A 60 -13.56 -14.02 6.30
CA THR A 60 -14.29 -15.25 6.01
C THR A 60 -13.82 -16.46 6.82
N ARG A 61 -12.80 -16.28 7.67
CA ARG A 61 -12.32 -17.27 8.64
C ARG A 61 -13.06 -17.20 9.97
#